data_AF-A0A9J6MTL1-F1
#
_entry.id   AF-A0A9J6MTL1-F1
#
_cell.length_a   1.000
_cell.length_b   1.000
_cell.length_c   1.000
_cell.angle_alpha   90.00
_cell.angle_beta   90.00
_cell.angle_gamma   90.00
#
_symmetry.space_group_name_H-M   'P 1'
#
loop_
_entity.id
_entity.type
_entity.pdbx_description
1 polymer ?
#
loop_
_entity_poly.entity_id
_entity_poly.type
_entity_poly.pdbx_seq_one_letter_code
_entity_poly.pdbx_strand_id
1 'polypeptide(L)'
;MNKETDKVELLHKNYIRSLKVEKRWIRFYQAIIFLVFFSSWELFSAKQWIDPLIFSSPSKIWILFMNKLQDGSLLTNLGVTLTETVFGFILGTFLGVLLAAILWWSPMVSKILDPYLVILNAMPKVALGPVLIVALSPGYPSIIAMGAIISVIITTIVVYTAFKEVDPNYLKVLQTFGATRFQCFKEAIIPACFPTIISTLKVNVGLSWVGVIVGEFLVSSKGLGYMIIYGFQVFNFTLVFLSLLVIAVFATIMYQLVDFLEKKLIKE
;
A
#
# COMPACT_ATOMS: atom_id res chain seq x y z
N MET A 1 -8.77 22.67 -49.23
CA MET A 1 -8.68 21.48 -48.35
C MET A 1 -7.51 21.48 -47.36
N ASN A 2 -6.59 22.48 -47.34
CA ASN A 2 -5.37 22.44 -46.50
C ASN A 2 -5.41 23.30 -45.21
N LYS A 3 -6.07 24.48 -45.23
CA LYS A 3 -5.97 25.46 -44.12
C LYS A 3 -6.65 25.05 -42.81
N GLU A 4 -7.74 24.27 -42.87
CA GLU A 4 -8.42 23.79 -41.66
C GLU A 4 -7.62 22.69 -40.96
N THR A 5 -7.05 21.77 -41.74
CA THR A 5 -6.18 20.69 -41.24
C THR A 5 -4.93 21.26 -40.56
N ASP A 6 -4.29 22.26 -41.18
CA ASP A 6 -3.13 22.96 -40.61
C ASP A 6 -3.47 23.67 -39.29
N LYS A 7 -4.67 24.25 -39.19
CA LYS A 7 -5.15 24.95 -37.98
C LYS A 7 -5.42 23.96 -36.84
N VAL A 8 -6.03 22.81 -37.13
CA VAL A 8 -6.26 21.74 -36.14
C VAL A 8 -4.93 21.17 -35.65
N GLU A 9 -3.96 20.95 -36.53
CA GLU A 9 -2.64 20.45 -36.16
C GLU A 9 -1.87 21.47 -35.28
N LEU A 10 -1.97 22.76 -35.59
CA LEU A 10 -1.38 23.84 -34.78
C LEU A 10 -2.00 23.92 -33.38
N LEU A 11 -3.34 23.84 -33.28
CA LEU A 11 -4.05 23.83 -32.00
C LEU A 11 -3.69 22.59 -31.17
N HIS A 12 -3.59 21.42 -31.80
CA HIS A 12 -3.14 20.19 -31.14
C HIS A 12 -1.70 20.29 -30.63
N LYS A 13 -0.77 20.81 -31.43
CA LYS A 13 0.63 21.07 -31.01
C LYS A 13 0.71 22.05 -29.84
N ASN A 14 -0.10 23.10 -29.84
CA ASN A 14 -0.16 24.07 -28.74
C ASN A 14 -0.74 23.45 -27.46
N TYR A 15 -1.76 22.59 -27.57
CA TYR A 15 -2.32 21.85 -26.44
C TYR A 15 -1.32 20.85 -25.83
N ILE A 16 -0.60 20.08 -26.66
CA ILE A 16 0.46 19.19 -26.16
C ILE A 16 1.60 19.97 -25.49
N ARG A 17 1.94 21.17 -26.00
CA ARG A 17 2.92 22.05 -25.37
C ARG A 17 2.43 22.58 -24.01
N SER A 18 1.18 23.02 -23.90
CA SER A 18 0.63 23.48 -22.62
C SER A 18 0.63 22.37 -21.57
N LEU A 19 0.27 21.14 -21.94
CA LEU A 19 0.37 19.97 -21.04
C LEU A 19 1.80 19.67 -20.59
N LYS A 20 2.81 19.81 -21.48
CA LYS A 20 4.23 19.62 -21.11
C LYS A 20 4.72 20.71 -20.16
N VAL A 21 4.33 21.95 -20.40
CA VAL A 21 4.67 23.11 -19.56
C VAL A 21 4.04 22.95 -18.18
N GLU A 22 2.76 22.61 -18.11
CA GLU A 22 2.04 22.34 -16.87
C GLU A 22 2.71 21.21 -16.07
N LYS A 23 3.02 20.07 -16.70
CA LYS A 23 3.75 18.98 -16.04
C LYS A 23 5.12 19.42 -15.50
N ARG A 24 5.82 20.32 -16.18
CA ARG A 24 7.12 20.85 -15.73
C ARG A 24 6.93 21.78 -14.52
N TRP A 25 5.92 22.64 -14.53
CA TRP A 25 5.57 23.49 -13.39
C TRP A 25 5.14 22.67 -12.17
N ILE A 26 4.32 21.64 -12.36
CA ILE A 26 3.92 20.73 -11.27
C ILE A 26 5.16 20.10 -10.61
N ARG A 27 6.08 19.53 -11.40
CA ARG A 27 7.33 18.96 -10.85
C ARG A 27 8.21 20.01 -10.16
N PHE A 28 8.24 21.23 -10.68
CA PHE A 28 8.98 22.33 -10.08
C PHE A 28 8.41 22.70 -8.70
N TYR A 29 7.09 22.86 -8.59
CA TYR A 29 6.44 23.12 -7.30
C TYR A 29 6.59 21.96 -6.31
N GLN A 30 6.50 20.71 -6.77
CA GLN A 30 6.78 19.53 -5.95
C GLN A 30 8.22 19.55 -5.40
N ALA A 31 9.21 19.86 -6.24
CA ALA A 31 10.60 19.97 -5.83
C ALA A 31 10.82 21.13 -4.85
N ILE A 32 10.16 22.28 -5.05
CA ILE A 32 10.20 23.41 -4.11
C ILE A 32 9.64 23.01 -2.76
N ILE A 33 8.46 22.38 -2.71
CA ILE A 33 7.84 21.95 -1.45
C ILE A 33 8.78 21.00 -0.70
N PHE A 34 9.37 20.04 -1.42
CA PHE A 34 10.34 19.11 -0.86
C PHE A 34 11.58 19.83 -0.30
N LEU A 35 12.19 20.72 -1.08
CA LEU A 35 13.38 21.46 -0.67
C LEU A 35 13.11 22.38 0.52
N VAL A 36 12.00 23.11 0.49
CA VAL A 36 11.60 24.00 1.60
C VAL A 36 11.39 23.19 2.87
N PHE A 37 10.70 22.06 2.80
CA PHE A 37 10.47 21.20 3.96
C PHE A 37 11.78 20.73 4.61
N PHE A 38 12.68 20.12 3.84
CA PHE A 38 13.95 19.62 4.37
C PHE A 38 14.90 20.73 4.82
N SER A 39 14.94 21.86 4.10
CA SER A 39 15.77 23.01 4.48
C SER A 39 15.27 23.66 5.77
N SER A 40 13.96 23.80 5.93
CA SER A 40 13.37 24.31 7.17
C SER A 40 13.63 23.38 8.34
N TRP A 41 13.53 22.05 8.15
CA TRP A 41 13.82 21.08 9.21
C TRP A 41 15.28 21.14 9.68
N GLU A 42 16.24 21.18 8.74
CA GLU A 42 17.66 21.34 9.07
C GLU A 42 17.91 22.68 9.79
N LEU A 43 17.32 23.79 9.31
CA LEU A 43 17.53 25.11 9.87
C LEU A 43 16.94 25.27 11.28
N PHE A 44 15.75 24.72 11.53
CA PHE A 44 15.13 24.75 12.85
C PHE A 44 15.87 23.89 13.87
N SER A 45 16.40 22.74 13.44
CA SER A 45 17.24 21.88 14.28
C SER A 45 18.60 22.53 14.55
N ALA A 46 19.25 23.10 13.54
CA ALA A 46 20.54 23.76 13.67
C ALA A 46 20.49 25.01 14.56
N LYS A 47 19.40 25.79 14.47
CA LYS A 47 19.18 26.97 15.31
C LYS A 47 18.64 26.65 16.71
N GLN A 48 18.45 25.36 17.04
CA GLN A 48 17.85 24.90 18.30
C GLN A 48 16.47 25.53 18.60
N TRP A 49 15.75 25.93 17.55
CA TRP A 49 14.34 26.34 17.70
C TRP A 49 13.45 25.14 18.05
N ILE A 50 13.96 23.95 17.74
CA ILE A 50 13.38 22.66 18.03
C ILE A 50 14.46 21.82 18.69
N ASP A 51 14.11 21.03 19.71
CA ASP A 51 15.07 20.17 20.41
C ASP A 51 15.73 19.16 19.44
N PRO A 52 17.04 19.29 19.16
CA PRO A 52 17.73 18.41 18.21
C PRO A 52 17.81 16.95 18.69
N LEU A 53 17.55 16.69 19.98
CA LEU A 53 17.47 15.34 20.52
C LEU A 53 16.17 14.66 20.06
N ILE A 54 15.05 15.38 20.11
CA ILE A 54 13.72 14.84 19.78
C ILE A 54 13.47 14.85 18.27
N PHE A 55 13.86 15.91 17.57
CA PHE A 55 13.52 16.09 16.15
C PHE A 55 14.64 15.73 15.19
N SER A 56 15.83 15.39 15.70
CA SER A 56 17.03 15.08 14.91
C SER A 56 17.34 16.16 13.85
N SER A 57 18.18 15.85 12.88
CA SER A 57 18.40 16.68 11.69
C SER A 57 18.60 15.78 10.46
N PRO A 58 18.15 16.21 9.26
CA PRO A 58 18.44 15.53 8.00
C PRO A 58 19.92 15.12 7.85
N SER A 59 20.84 16.00 8.23
CA SER A 59 22.28 15.72 8.23
C SER A 59 22.68 14.54 9.14
N LYS A 60 22.18 14.51 10.38
CA LYS A 60 22.44 13.40 11.33
C LYS A 60 21.85 12.09 10.83
N ILE A 61 20.66 12.13 10.24
CA ILE A 61 20.00 10.96 9.67
C ILE A 61 20.82 10.41 8.50
N TRP A 62 21.36 11.27 7.63
CA TRP A 62 22.20 10.86 6.51
C TRP A 62 23.50 10.19 6.97
N ILE A 63 24.16 10.75 7.99
CA ILE A 63 25.36 10.16 8.59
C ILE A 63 25.03 8.79 9.19
N LEU A 64 23.93 8.69 9.96
CA LEU A 64 23.50 7.42 10.55
C LEU A 64 23.14 6.39 9.48
N PHE A 65 22.49 6.80 8.39
CA PHE A 65 22.19 5.95 7.25
C PHE A 65 23.46 5.33 6.69
N MET A 66 24.49 6.15 6.40
CA MET A 66 25.76 5.66 5.85
C MET A 66 26.47 4.70 6.80
N ASN A 67 26.53 5.02 8.09
CA ASN A 67 27.13 4.14 9.09
C ASN A 67 26.41 2.79 9.17
N LYS A 68 25.08 2.81 9.25
CA LYS A 68 24.27 1.58 9.34
C LYS A 68 24.26 0.76 8.04
N LEU A 69 24.51 1.41 6.91
CA LEU A 69 24.67 0.76 5.62
C LEU A 69 26.02 0.05 5.52
N GLN A 70 27.10 0.67 6.01
CA GLN A 70 28.43 0.06 6.09
C GLN A 70 28.46 -1.14 7.05
N ASP A 71 27.78 -1.04 8.19
CA ASP A 71 27.68 -2.13 9.18
C ASP A 71 26.77 -3.29 8.73
N GLY A 72 26.05 -3.15 7.60
CA GLY A 72 25.11 -4.16 7.07
C GLY A 72 23.84 -4.38 7.91
N SER A 73 23.75 -3.79 9.10
CA SER A 73 22.61 -3.91 10.01
C SER A 73 21.33 -3.33 9.41
N LEU A 74 21.40 -2.21 8.68
CA LEU A 74 20.21 -1.63 8.03
C LEU A 74 19.66 -2.56 6.95
N LEU A 75 20.52 -3.13 6.12
CA LEU A 75 20.12 -4.03 5.04
C LEU A 75 19.49 -5.32 5.58
N THR A 76 20.01 -5.84 6.69
CA THR A 76 19.43 -7.01 7.37
C THR A 76 18.02 -6.71 7.89
N ASN A 77 17.84 -5.61 8.62
CA ASN A 77 16.54 -5.23 9.16
C ASN A 77 15.53 -4.90 8.05
N LEU A 78 15.97 -4.14 7.03
CA LEU A 78 15.18 -3.86 5.84
C LEU A 78 14.74 -5.14 5.13
N GLY A 79 15.65 -6.10 4.95
CA GLY A 79 15.37 -7.38 4.29
C GLY A 79 14.29 -8.17 5.04
N VAL A 80 14.37 -8.23 6.37
CA VAL A 80 13.35 -8.88 7.21
C VAL A 80 11.98 -8.23 6.98
N THR A 81 11.87 -6.91 7.18
CA THR A 81 10.59 -6.19 7.00
C THR A 81 10.04 -6.33 5.58
N LEU A 82 10.90 -6.25 4.56
CA LEU A 82 10.48 -6.42 3.17
C LEU A 82 9.92 -7.81 2.92
N THR A 83 10.58 -8.86 3.40
CA THR A 83 10.09 -10.23 3.24
C THR A 83 8.75 -10.40 3.94
N GLU A 84 8.62 -9.96 5.18
CA GLU A 84 7.38 -10.04 5.96
C GLU A 84 6.25 -9.26 5.27
N THR A 85 6.54 -8.07 4.74
CA THR A 85 5.58 -7.22 4.03
C THR A 85 5.13 -7.85 2.72
N VAL A 86 6.05 -8.40 1.92
CA VAL A 86 5.72 -9.04 0.65
C VAL A 86 4.87 -10.30 0.88
N PHE A 87 5.23 -11.15 1.83
CA PHE A 87 4.43 -12.33 2.15
C PHE A 87 3.06 -11.96 2.74
N GLY A 88 3.01 -11.00 3.66
CA GLY A 88 1.76 -10.50 4.23
C GLY A 88 0.84 -9.90 3.17
N PHE A 89 1.40 -9.15 2.23
CA PHE A 89 0.68 -8.56 1.10
C PHE A 89 0.12 -9.63 0.14
N ILE A 90 0.95 -10.58 -0.28
CA ILE A 90 0.54 -11.64 -1.22
C ILE A 90 -0.53 -12.53 -0.58
N LEU A 91 -0.29 -13.02 0.64
CA LEU A 91 -1.23 -13.88 1.35
C LEU A 91 -2.53 -13.14 1.66
N GLY A 92 -2.42 -11.90 2.15
CA GLY A 92 -3.59 -11.11 2.53
C GLY A 92 -4.48 -10.77 1.34
N THR A 93 -3.86 -10.38 0.22
CA THR A 93 -4.58 -10.13 -1.02
C THR A 93 -5.22 -11.41 -1.56
N PHE A 94 -4.45 -12.49 -1.67
CA PHE A 94 -4.91 -13.75 -2.25
C PHE A 94 -6.10 -14.33 -1.47
N LEU A 95 -5.97 -14.42 -0.13
CA LEU A 95 -7.04 -14.89 0.74
C LEU A 95 -8.24 -13.95 0.71
N GLY A 96 -8.03 -12.63 0.64
CA GLY A 96 -9.13 -11.66 0.56
C GLY A 96 -9.94 -11.76 -0.73
N VAL A 97 -9.28 -11.91 -1.89
CA VAL A 97 -9.95 -12.13 -3.18
C VAL A 97 -10.68 -13.48 -3.18
N LEU A 98 -10.07 -14.53 -2.62
CA LEU A 98 -10.68 -15.85 -2.51
C LEU A 98 -11.96 -15.81 -1.66
N LEU A 99 -11.92 -15.15 -0.50
CA LEU A 99 -13.09 -14.98 0.36
C LEU A 99 -14.17 -14.14 -0.33
N ALA A 100 -13.81 -13.06 -1.01
CA ALA A 100 -14.76 -12.27 -1.81
C ALA A 100 -15.47 -13.10 -2.88
N ALA A 101 -14.73 -13.97 -3.58
CA ALA A 101 -15.29 -14.86 -4.59
C ALA A 101 -16.25 -15.89 -3.98
N ILE A 102 -15.91 -16.47 -2.82
CA ILE A 102 -16.78 -17.40 -2.09
C ILE A 102 -18.07 -16.71 -1.63
N LEU A 103 -17.97 -15.51 -1.07
CA LEU A 103 -19.12 -14.71 -0.63
C LEU A 103 -20.06 -14.36 -1.78
N TRP A 104 -19.50 -14.05 -2.95
CA TRP A 104 -20.28 -13.80 -4.15
C TRP A 104 -20.98 -15.06 -4.67
N TRP A 105 -20.29 -16.20 -4.65
CA TRP A 105 -20.85 -17.46 -5.15
C TRP A 105 -22.04 -17.97 -4.33
N SER A 106 -22.00 -17.76 -3.01
CA SER A 106 -23.01 -18.22 -2.07
C SER A 106 -23.72 -17.09 -1.34
N PRO A 107 -24.94 -16.70 -1.80
CA PRO A 107 -25.75 -15.68 -1.13
C PRO A 107 -26.07 -16.00 0.34
N MET A 108 -26.15 -17.29 0.69
CA MET A 108 -26.37 -17.72 2.08
C MET A 108 -25.15 -17.42 2.95
N VAL A 109 -23.95 -17.76 2.46
CA VAL A 109 -22.70 -17.53 3.19
C VAL A 109 -22.45 -16.03 3.37
N SER A 110 -22.72 -15.21 2.34
CA SER A 110 -22.65 -13.76 2.52
C SER A 110 -23.62 -13.28 3.59
N LYS A 111 -24.91 -13.63 3.55
CA LYS A 111 -25.86 -13.16 4.58
C LYS A 111 -25.44 -13.54 6.00
N ILE A 112 -24.79 -14.69 6.16
CA ILE A 112 -24.27 -15.14 7.46
C ILE A 112 -23.01 -14.35 7.85
N LEU A 113 -22.08 -14.14 6.92
CA LEU A 113 -20.78 -13.53 7.20
C LEU A 113 -20.76 -11.99 7.18
N ASP A 114 -21.71 -11.35 6.49
CA ASP A 114 -21.82 -9.89 6.37
C ASP A 114 -21.68 -9.16 7.73
N PRO A 115 -22.40 -9.51 8.82
CA PRO A 115 -22.23 -8.84 10.12
C PRO A 115 -20.83 -9.06 10.71
N TYR A 116 -20.23 -10.23 10.54
CA TYR A 116 -18.89 -10.53 11.05
C TYR A 116 -17.81 -9.76 10.29
N LEU A 117 -17.93 -9.59 8.98
CA LEU A 117 -17.00 -8.78 8.17
C LEU A 117 -17.03 -7.32 8.61
N VAL A 118 -18.21 -6.77 8.92
CA VAL A 118 -18.35 -5.41 9.45
C VAL A 118 -17.70 -5.28 10.82
N ILE A 119 -17.93 -6.24 11.73
CA ILE A 119 -17.30 -6.25 13.06
C ILE A 119 -15.77 -6.34 12.96
N LEU A 120 -15.25 -7.25 12.13
CA LEU A 120 -13.81 -7.42 11.90
C LEU A 120 -13.19 -6.17 11.27
N ASN A 121 -13.93 -5.44 10.46
CA ASN A 121 -13.46 -4.17 9.93
C ASN A 121 -13.42 -3.06 11.00
N ALA A 122 -14.46 -2.97 11.84
CA ALA A 122 -14.59 -1.97 12.90
C ALA A 122 -13.63 -2.21 14.08
N MET A 123 -13.23 -3.45 14.31
CA MET A 123 -12.31 -3.81 15.37
C MET A 123 -10.92 -3.17 15.13
N PRO A 124 -10.26 -2.67 16.18
CA PRO A 124 -8.84 -2.31 16.10
C PRO A 124 -8.02 -3.56 15.78
N LYS A 125 -7.67 -3.74 14.50
CA LYS A 125 -6.96 -4.94 14.01
C LYS A 125 -5.61 -5.14 14.71
N VAL A 126 -5.01 -4.05 15.17
CA VAL A 126 -3.80 -4.02 16.01
C VAL A 126 -3.97 -4.79 17.34
N ALA A 127 -5.18 -4.81 17.91
CA ALA A 127 -5.45 -5.52 19.16
C ALA A 127 -5.41 -7.05 19.01
N LEU A 128 -5.48 -7.59 17.77
CA LEU A 128 -5.35 -9.02 17.50
C LEU A 128 -3.90 -9.51 17.54
N GLY A 129 -2.92 -8.60 17.56
CA GLY A 129 -1.50 -8.93 17.53
C GLY A 129 -1.07 -9.93 18.61
N PRO A 130 -1.35 -9.66 19.91
CA PRO A 130 -1.04 -10.60 20.99
C PRO A 130 -1.67 -11.99 20.80
N VAL A 131 -2.91 -12.05 20.30
CA VAL A 131 -3.60 -13.32 20.04
C VAL A 131 -2.90 -14.10 18.93
N LEU A 132 -2.51 -13.44 17.85
CA LEU A 132 -1.77 -14.05 16.74
C LEU A 132 -0.38 -14.54 17.17
N ILE A 133 0.30 -13.81 18.05
CA ILE A 133 1.60 -14.21 18.61
C ILE A 133 1.48 -15.48 19.44
N VAL A 134 0.46 -15.57 20.30
CA VAL A 134 0.22 -16.78 21.10
C VAL A 134 -0.18 -17.96 20.22
N ALA A 135 -0.98 -17.73 19.18
CA ALA A 135 -1.47 -18.78 18.30
C ALA A 135 -0.41 -19.33 17.32
N LEU A 136 0.42 -18.46 16.75
CA LEU A 136 1.36 -18.81 15.66
C LEU A 136 2.83 -18.86 16.10
N SER A 137 3.08 -18.66 17.39
CA SER A 137 4.39 -18.43 18.00
C SER A 137 5.03 -17.07 17.65
N PRO A 138 5.86 -16.52 18.55
CA PRO A 138 6.68 -15.34 18.29
C PRO A 138 7.54 -15.43 17.03
N GLY A 139 7.56 -14.36 16.23
CA GLY A 139 8.44 -14.21 15.06
C GLY A 139 7.70 -14.07 13.73
N TYR A 140 8.37 -14.45 12.63
CA TYR A 140 7.90 -14.31 11.25
C TYR A 140 6.42 -14.68 11.00
N PRO A 141 5.91 -15.87 11.41
CA PRO A 141 4.55 -16.26 11.07
C PRO A 141 3.48 -15.35 11.69
N SER A 142 3.69 -14.88 12.93
CA SER A 142 2.76 -13.96 13.61
C SER A 142 2.74 -12.57 12.96
N ILE A 143 3.91 -12.08 12.50
CA ILE A 143 4.05 -10.76 11.86
C ILE A 143 3.43 -10.79 10.47
N ILE A 144 3.69 -11.84 9.69
CA ILE A 144 3.08 -12.04 8.37
C ILE A 144 1.57 -12.17 8.50
N ALA A 145 1.07 -12.92 9.50
CA ALA A 145 -0.36 -13.03 9.76
C ALA A 145 -1.01 -11.69 10.13
N MET A 146 -0.30 -10.84 10.88
CA MET A 146 -0.74 -9.48 11.21
C MET A 146 -0.84 -8.59 9.96
N GLY A 147 0.15 -8.64 9.07
CA GLY A 147 0.08 -7.96 7.77
C GLY A 147 -1.06 -8.50 6.89
N ALA A 148 -1.23 -9.82 6.87
CA ALA A 148 -2.22 -10.49 6.05
C ALA A 148 -3.64 -10.17 6.53
N ILE A 149 -3.96 -10.27 7.83
CA ILE A 149 -5.33 -10.11 8.34
C ILE A 149 -5.91 -8.74 8.02
N ILE A 150 -5.09 -7.69 8.08
CA ILE A 150 -5.52 -6.32 7.72
C ILE A 150 -5.91 -6.27 6.24
N SER A 151 -5.05 -6.81 5.38
CA SER A 151 -5.27 -6.85 3.94
C SER A 151 -6.44 -7.76 3.55
N VAL A 152 -6.60 -8.94 4.18
CA VAL A 152 -7.70 -9.88 3.89
C VAL A 152 -9.04 -9.21 4.08
N ILE A 153 -9.28 -8.58 5.23
CA ILE A 153 -10.60 -8.01 5.55
C ILE A 153 -10.94 -6.87 4.59
N ILE A 154 -10.01 -5.97 4.33
CA ILE A 154 -10.24 -4.82 3.44
C ILE A 154 -10.43 -5.28 2.00
N THR A 155 -9.59 -6.20 1.52
CA THR A 155 -9.73 -6.79 0.17
C THR A 155 -11.06 -7.50 0.02
N THR A 156 -11.45 -8.30 1.01
CA THR A 156 -12.71 -9.05 0.98
C THR A 156 -13.87 -8.08 0.81
N ILE A 157 -13.93 -7.02 1.62
CA ILE A 157 -15.03 -6.04 1.57
C ILE A 157 -15.05 -5.29 0.24
N VAL A 158 -13.91 -4.75 -0.20
CA VAL A 158 -13.86 -3.91 -1.41
C VAL A 158 -14.16 -4.74 -2.66
N VAL A 159 -13.53 -5.91 -2.81
CA VAL A 159 -13.73 -6.79 -3.97
C VAL A 159 -15.12 -7.41 -3.97
N TYR A 160 -15.64 -7.79 -2.80
CA TYR A 160 -17.01 -8.33 -2.70
C TYR A 160 -18.06 -7.27 -3.08
N THR A 161 -17.90 -6.04 -2.61
CA THR A 161 -18.76 -4.92 -3.00
C THR A 161 -18.69 -4.68 -4.50
N ALA A 162 -17.48 -4.68 -5.08
CA ALA A 162 -17.31 -4.56 -6.53
C ALA A 162 -18.06 -5.66 -7.30
N PHE A 163 -17.98 -6.92 -6.85
CA PHE A 163 -18.71 -8.03 -7.46
C PHE A 163 -20.23 -7.87 -7.39
N LYS A 164 -20.75 -7.21 -6.36
CA LYS A 164 -22.18 -6.90 -6.20
C LYS A 164 -22.65 -5.71 -7.05
N GLU A 165 -21.76 -4.77 -7.34
CA GLU A 165 -22.06 -3.56 -8.12
C GLU A 165 -22.05 -3.78 -9.65
N VAL A 166 -21.58 -4.93 -10.12
CA VAL A 166 -21.65 -5.31 -11.53
C VAL A 166 -23.09 -5.27 -12.03
N ASP A 167 -23.34 -4.59 -13.16
CA ASP A 167 -24.69 -4.47 -13.73
C ASP A 167 -25.33 -5.85 -13.91
N PRO A 168 -26.48 -6.12 -13.25
CA PRO A 168 -27.23 -7.36 -13.40
C PRO A 168 -27.59 -7.71 -14.85
N ASN A 169 -27.63 -6.72 -15.76
CA ASN A 169 -27.91 -6.95 -17.18
C ASN A 169 -26.82 -7.78 -17.86
N TYR A 170 -25.53 -7.60 -17.52
CA TYR A 170 -24.46 -8.45 -18.05
C TYR A 170 -24.69 -9.91 -17.67
N LEU A 171 -25.11 -10.16 -16.43
CA LEU A 171 -25.41 -11.50 -15.93
C LEU A 171 -26.64 -12.10 -16.61
N LYS A 172 -27.70 -11.30 -16.82
CA LYS A 172 -28.93 -11.74 -17.52
C LYS A 172 -28.64 -12.13 -18.97
N VAL A 173 -27.83 -11.33 -19.69
CA VAL A 173 -27.45 -11.62 -21.09
C VAL A 173 -26.72 -12.96 -21.17
N LEU A 174 -25.72 -13.18 -20.33
CA LEU A 174 -25.01 -14.45 -20.28
C LEU A 174 -25.93 -15.63 -19.92
N GLN A 175 -26.86 -15.43 -18.99
CA GLN A 175 -27.85 -16.45 -18.63
C GLN A 175 -28.80 -16.79 -19.79
N THR A 176 -29.19 -15.83 -20.62
CA THR A 176 -29.98 -16.10 -21.84
C THR A 176 -29.22 -16.92 -22.88
N PHE A 177 -27.89 -16.84 -22.90
CA PHE A 177 -27.03 -17.72 -23.72
C PHE A 177 -26.76 -19.09 -23.07
N GLY A 178 -27.38 -19.40 -21.92
CA GLY A 178 -27.21 -20.65 -21.19
C GLY A 178 -25.90 -20.73 -20.38
N ALA A 179 -25.25 -19.59 -20.12
CA ALA A 179 -24.02 -19.57 -19.35
C ALA A 179 -24.24 -20.06 -17.91
N THR A 180 -23.34 -20.94 -17.47
CA THR A 180 -23.27 -21.41 -16.08
C THR A 180 -22.80 -20.28 -15.15
N ARG A 181 -23.05 -20.40 -13.84
CA ARG A 181 -22.55 -19.41 -12.85
C ARG A 181 -21.04 -19.20 -12.90
N PHE A 182 -20.27 -20.24 -13.23
CA PHE A 182 -18.82 -20.13 -13.40
C PHE A 182 -18.44 -19.26 -14.59
N GLN A 183 -19.12 -19.46 -15.72
CA GLN A 183 -18.92 -18.65 -16.93
C GLN A 183 -19.33 -17.21 -16.67
N CYS A 184 -20.45 -16.96 -15.97
CA CYS A 184 -20.82 -15.61 -15.56
C CYS A 184 -19.77 -14.93 -14.67
N PHE A 185 -19.20 -15.67 -13.72
CA PHE A 185 -18.15 -15.14 -12.85
C PHE A 185 -16.87 -14.79 -13.62
N LYS A 186 -16.42 -15.71 -14.47
CA LYS A 186 -15.17 -15.56 -15.20
C LYS A 186 -15.25 -14.54 -16.34
N GLU A 187 -16.36 -14.48 -17.07
CA GLU A 187 -16.49 -13.69 -18.30
C GLU A 187 -17.14 -12.31 -18.09
N ALA A 188 -17.95 -12.13 -17.04
CA ALA A 188 -18.55 -10.82 -16.74
C ALA A 188 -17.94 -10.18 -15.49
N ILE A 189 -17.90 -10.91 -14.36
CA ILE A 189 -17.60 -10.30 -13.06
C ILE A 189 -16.12 -10.02 -12.88
N ILE A 190 -15.25 -11.02 -13.12
CA ILE A 190 -13.79 -10.81 -13.01
C ILE A 190 -13.33 -9.67 -13.93
N PRO A 191 -13.71 -9.61 -15.22
CA PRO A 191 -13.28 -8.52 -16.10
C PRO A 191 -13.82 -7.16 -15.68
N ALA A 192 -15.11 -7.07 -15.29
CA ALA A 192 -15.71 -5.81 -14.86
C ALA A 192 -15.07 -5.27 -13.57
N CYS A 193 -14.68 -6.15 -12.65
CA CYS A 193 -14.08 -5.77 -11.36
C CYS A 193 -12.56 -5.75 -11.38
N PHE A 194 -11.92 -6.11 -12.50
CA PHE A 194 -10.47 -6.16 -12.61
C PHE A 194 -9.79 -4.83 -12.24
N PRO A 195 -10.29 -3.64 -12.68
CA PRO A 195 -9.73 -2.36 -12.25
C PRO A 195 -9.84 -2.16 -10.73
N THR A 196 -10.96 -2.56 -10.13
CA THR A 196 -11.19 -2.44 -8.69
C THR A 196 -10.26 -3.36 -7.90
N ILE A 197 -10.08 -4.60 -8.36
CA ILE A 197 -9.14 -5.55 -7.74
C ILE A 197 -7.72 -4.96 -7.75
N ILE A 198 -7.27 -4.41 -8.89
CA ILE A 198 -5.93 -3.82 -8.96
C ILE A 198 -5.81 -2.55 -8.11
N SER A 199 -6.83 -1.69 -8.08
CA SER A 199 -6.82 -0.51 -7.20
C SER A 199 -6.74 -0.91 -5.73
N THR A 200 -7.33 -2.05 -5.36
CA THR A 200 -7.28 -2.60 -4.01
C THR A 200 -5.88 -3.11 -3.68
N LEU A 201 -5.14 -3.66 -4.64
CA LEU A 201 -3.72 -4.00 -4.47
C LEU A 201 -2.90 -2.78 -4.03
N LYS A 202 -3.11 -1.62 -4.67
CA LYS A 202 -2.39 -0.38 -4.30
C LYS A 202 -2.65 0.03 -2.86
N VAL A 203 -3.90 -0.07 -2.41
CA VAL A 203 -4.29 0.24 -1.02
C VAL A 203 -3.68 -0.78 -0.05
N ASN A 204 -3.69 -2.06 -0.42
CA ASN A 204 -3.11 -3.15 0.38
C ASN A 204 -1.61 -3.02 0.58
N VAL A 205 -0.86 -2.39 -0.33
CA VAL A 205 0.57 -2.12 -0.12
C VAL A 205 0.74 -1.34 1.18
N GLY A 206 0.06 -0.20 1.31
CA GLY A 206 0.17 0.64 2.51
C GLY A 206 -0.30 -0.07 3.78
N LEU A 207 -1.41 -0.80 3.70
CA LEU A 207 -1.97 -1.54 4.83
C LEU A 207 -1.08 -2.70 5.29
N SER A 208 -0.40 -3.37 4.36
CA SER A 208 0.54 -4.45 4.67
C SER A 208 1.76 -3.92 5.42
N TRP A 209 2.30 -2.76 5.01
CA TRP A 209 3.35 -2.08 5.75
C TRP A 209 2.91 -1.76 7.18
N VAL A 210 1.73 -1.18 7.35
CA VAL A 210 1.18 -0.87 8.68
C VAL A 210 1.06 -2.14 9.53
N GLY A 211 0.49 -3.21 8.99
CA GLY A 211 0.30 -4.46 9.73
C GLY A 211 1.60 -5.13 10.13
N VAL A 212 2.59 -5.18 9.24
CA VAL A 212 3.91 -5.76 9.53
C VAL A 212 4.68 -4.92 10.53
N ILE A 213 4.72 -3.58 10.38
CA ILE A 213 5.39 -2.70 11.34
C ILE A 213 4.80 -2.87 12.75
N VAL A 214 3.47 -2.94 12.86
CA VAL A 214 2.80 -3.19 14.13
C VAL A 214 3.14 -4.59 14.67
N GLY A 215 3.19 -5.62 13.81
CA GLY A 215 3.63 -6.94 14.21
C GLY A 215 5.06 -6.94 14.74
N GLU A 216 5.96 -6.22 14.07
CA GLU A 216 7.36 -6.08 14.48
C GLU A 216 7.49 -5.37 15.83
N PHE A 217 6.67 -4.36 16.12
CA PHE A 217 6.67 -3.67 17.42
C PHE A 217 6.38 -4.60 18.59
N LEU A 218 5.54 -5.61 18.39
CA LEU A 218 5.06 -6.47 19.48
C LEU A 218 6.03 -7.58 19.85
N VAL A 219 6.78 -8.11 18.88
CA VAL A 219 7.49 -9.38 19.09
C VAL A 219 8.83 -9.49 18.37
N SER A 220 9.13 -8.62 17.41
CA SER A 220 10.32 -8.80 16.60
C SER A 220 11.58 -8.28 17.28
N SER A 221 12.67 -9.00 17.09
CA SER A 221 14.03 -8.56 17.47
C SER A 221 14.84 -8.02 16.28
N LYS A 222 14.23 -7.98 15.09
CA LYS A 222 14.82 -7.50 13.82
C LYS A 222 13.74 -6.85 12.96
N GLY A 223 14.11 -5.91 12.11
CA GLY A 223 13.17 -5.18 11.25
C GLY A 223 13.18 -3.67 11.50
N LEU A 224 12.61 -2.93 10.55
CA LEU A 224 12.53 -1.47 10.62
C LEU A 224 11.55 -1.00 11.71
N GLY A 225 10.47 -1.75 11.93
CA GLY A 225 9.56 -1.55 13.05
C GLY A 225 10.25 -1.78 14.39
N TYR A 226 11.07 -2.83 14.51
CA TYR A 226 11.92 -3.02 15.69
C TYR A 226 12.87 -1.81 15.92
N MET A 227 13.51 -1.31 14.85
CA MET A 227 14.40 -0.13 14.97
C MET A 227 13.68 1.13 15.43
N ILE A 228 12.40 1.31 15.07
CA ILE A 228 11.57 2.42 15.56
C ILE A 228 11.32 2.29 17.05
N ILE A 229 10.81 1.14 17.52
CA ILE A 229 10.48 0.99 18.95
C ILE A 229 11.73 1.02 19.82
N TYR A 230 12.83 0.41 19.36
CA TYR A 230 14.12 0.48 20.04
C TYR A 230 14.64 1.92 20.10
N GLY A 231 14.66 2.62 18.96
CA GLY A 231 15.09 4.02 18.87
C GLY A 231 14.27 4.93 19.77
N PHE A 232 12.96 4.71 19.84
CA PHE A 232 12.08 5.43 20.76
C PHE A 232 12.42 5.16 22.23
N GLN A 233 12.62 3.89 22.61
CA GLN A 233 12.94 3.49 24.00
C GLN A 233 14.27 4.06 24.49
N VAL A 234 15.28 4.12 23.63
CA VAL A 234 16.60 4.70 23.97
C VAL A 234 16.69 6.21 23.69
N PHE A 235 15.56 6.87 23.39
CA PHE A 235 15.48 8.29 23.03
C PHE A 235 16.40 8.70 21.85
N ASN A 236 16.71 7.75 20.97
CA ASN A 236 17.43 7.99 19.73
C ASN A 236 16.45 8.21 18.57
N PHE A 237 15.89 9.42 18.49
CA PHE A 237 14.97 9.79 17.42
C PHE A 237 15.63 9.86 16.05
N THR A 238 16.95 9.99 15.96
CA THR A 238 17.67 9.86 14.68
C THR A 238 17.47 8.47 14.07
N LEU A 239 17.48 7.42 14.91
CA LEU A 239 17.18 6.05 14.47
C LEU A 239 15.71 5.88 14.06
N VAL A 240 14.79 6.53 14.79
CA VAL A 240 13.35 6.51 14.48
C VAL A 240 13.09 7.15 13.11
N PHE A 241 13.57 8.38 12.89
CA PHE A 241 13.39 9.08 11.61
C PHE A 241 14.09 8.39 10.46
N LEU A 242 15.29 7.83 10.68
CA LEU A 242 15.97 7.00 9.69
C LEU A 242 15.07 5.84 9.23
N SER A 243 14.52 5.09 10.20
CA SER A 243 13.68 3.92 9.92
C SER A 243 12.39 4.33 9.19
N LEU A 244 11.73 5.43 9.61
CA LEU A 244 10.55 5.97 8.95
C LEU A 244 10.82 6.41 7.51
N LEU A 245 11.95 7.08 7.24
CA LEU A 245 12.32 7.49 5.89
C LEU A 245 12.62 6.29 4.99
N VAL A 246 13.32 5.28 5.51
CA VAL A 246 13.58 4.04 4.77
C VAL A 246 12.26 3.32 4.44
N ILE A 247 11.35 3.19 5.41
CA ILE A 247 10.00 2.64 5.18
C ILE A 247 9.28 3.44 4.09
N ALA A 248 9.28 4.77 4.15
CA ALA A 248 8.61 5.62 3.16
C ALA A 248 9.15 5.41 1.74
N VAL A 249 10.47 5.30 1.58
CA VAL A 249 11.11 5.02 0.29
C VAL A 249 10.68 3.65 -0.24
N PHE A 250 10.80 2.59 0.56
CA PHE A 250 10.50 1.23 0.12
C PHE A 250 9.00 0.98 -0.08
N ALA A 251 8.14 1.59 0.74
CA ALA A 251 6.69 1.57 0.53
C ALA A 251 6.32 2.27 -0.78
N THR A 252 6.97 3.39 -1.10
CA THR A 252 6.77 4.09 -2.38
C THR A 252 7.24 3.24 -3.57
N ILE A 253 8.40 2.58 -3.46
CA ILE A 253 8.88 1.65 -4.50
C ILE A 253 7.86 0.52 -4.71
N MET A 254 7.41 -0.12 -3.64
CA MET A 254 6.42 -1.19 -3.72
C MET A 254 5.10 -0.72 -4.33
N TYR A 255 4.62 0.48 -3.97
CA TYR A 255 3.45 1.10 -4.58
C TYR A 255 3.64 1.35 -6.09
N GLN A 256 4.79 1.90 -6.49
CA GLN A 256 5.11 2.15 -7.90
C GLN A 256 5.20 0.87 -8.71
N LEU A 257 5.72 -0.23 -8.12
CA LEU A 257 5.73 -1.54 -8.77
C LEU A 257 4.30 -2.03 -9.04
N VAL A 258 3.39 -1.89 -8.08
CA VAL A 258 1.97 -2.24 -8.28
C VAL A 258 1.30 -1.33 -9.31
N ASP A 259 1.57 -0.02 -9.28
CA ASP A 259 1.05 0.93 -10.29
C ASP A 259 1.55 0.63 -11.71
N PHE A 260 2.80 0.21 -11.84
CA PHE A 260 3.35 -0.23 -13.12
C PHE A 260 2.67 -1.51 -13.62
N LEU A 261 2.42 -2.48 -12.72
CA LEU A 261 1.65 -3.68 -13.04
C LEU A 261 0.22 -3.33 -13.46
N GLU A 262 -0.43 -2.38 -12.78
CA GLU A 262 -1.76 -1.89 -13.15
C GLU A 262 -1.79 -1.36 -14.58
N LYS A 263 -0.90 -0.42 -14.91
CA LYS A 263 -0.84 0.17 -16.27
C LYS A 263 -0.53 -0.83 -17.37
N LYS A 264 0.19 -1.91 -17.04
CA LYS A 264 0.50 -2.99 -17.99
C LYS A 264 -0.70 -3.92 -18.19
N LEU A 265 -1.51 -4.14 -17.15
CA LEU A 265 -2.65 -5.06 -17.15
C LEU A 265 -3.95 -4.40 -17.64
N ILE A 266 -4.20 -3.12 -17.29
CA ILE A 266 -5.36 -2.32 -17.72
C ILE A 266 -5.03 -1.57 -19.02
N LYS A 267 -4.20 -2.15 -19.89
CA LYS A 267 -3.80 -1.46 -21.11
C LYS A 267 -4.96 -1.50 -22.12
N GLU A 268 -5.78 -0.45 -22.08
CA GLU A 268 -6.39 0.18 -23.27
C GLU A 268 -5.28 0.78 -24.16
#